data_AF-A0A914YZ52-F1
#
_entry.id   AF-A0A914YZ52-F1
#
_cell.length_a   1.000
_cell.length_b   1.000
_cell.length_c   1.000
_cell.angle_alpha   90.00
_cell.angle_beta   90.00
_cell.angle_gamma   90.00
#
_symmetry.space_group_name_H-M   'P 1'
#
loop_
_entity.id
_entity.type
_entity.pdbx_description
1 polymer ?
#
loop_
_entity_poly.entity_id
_entity_poly.type
_entity_poly.pdbx_seq_one_letter_code
_entity_poly.pdbx_strand_id
1 'polypeptide(L)'
;MDYYSRIMLCDDLTTPLGIAFIILKCYIGYRICRTLFAFLSAVLIYLIIPLFRKPNFNRYKQRWTVVSGGTDGIGKAYTFELAERGLRKFFLIGRSEKKLEIVKEELEKQYEAKVQTYLFDFFDGDYKKLRADLSKLDIGFVVNSVGVGREYLERYGDNPAADWQLLKVNALGSAEFMSCVLAPMEEHGGGQIVCLSSSQGLRPIPLLAAYSAAKALLCFVSDCIDREYKTIQVQCLTPALIATKMTFYEDGSLFVVTPKKFTKQAVNSLGLVTTTSGCFNHEIQLLINHLFPWTILKYLMLPVYWHHQKRMVKLLGPKQETLTNSNAKQQQQQQQSIIINNNNLLQTENNLMRQTA
;
A
#
# COMPACT_ATOMS: atom_id res chain seq x y z
N MET A 1 24.52 -35.00 54.47
CA MET A 1 24.29 -33.68 53.88
C MET A 1 25.65 -33.09 53.58
N ASP A 2 26.15 -32.87 52.36
CA ASP A 2 25.48 -32.58 51.10
C ASP A 2 26.49 -32.69 49.93
N TYR A 3 26.94 -33.92 49.62
CA TYR A 3 27.74 -34.17 48.41
C TYR A 3 26.86 -34.12 47.15
N TYR A 4 25.60 -34.56 47.27
CA TYR A 4 24.60 -34.50 46.19
C TYR A 4 24.07 -33.08 45.92
N SER A 5 24.12 -32.18 46.89
CA SER A 5 23.63 -30.80 46.71
C SER A 5 24.63 -29.91 45.97
N ARG A 6 25.92 -30.28 45.93
CA ARG A 6 26.91 -29.58 45.10
C ARG A 6 26.89 -30.01 43.64
N ILE A 7 26.40 -31.21 43.32
CA ILE A 7 26.29 -31.71 41.93
C ILE A 7 25.06 -31.14 41.23
N MET A 8 24.01 -30.72 41.95
CA MET A 8 22.82 -30.11 41.35
C MET A 8 22.88 -28.58 41.19
N LEU A 9 23.89 -27.90 41.75
CA LEU A 9 24.01 -26.44 41.68
C LEU A 9 25.10 -25.96 40.69
N CYS A 10 25.77 -26.90 40.04
CA CYS A 10 26.65 -26.62 38.91
C CYS A 10 26.00 -27.23 37.66
N ASP A 11 24.86 -26.69 37.25
CA ASP A 11 24.51 -26.67 35.82
C ASP A 11 25.66 -25.93 35.15
N ASP A 12 26.67 -26.69 34.74
CA ASP A 12 27.95 -26.16 34.32
C ASP A 12 27.70 -25.27 33.10
N LEU A 13 27.71 -23.95 33.33
CA LEU A 13 27.46 -22.91 32.32
C LEU A 13 28.45 -23.03 31.14
N THR A 14 29.49 -23.86 31.28
CA THR A 14 30.50 -24.17 30.27
C THR A 14 30.13 -25.36 29.38
N THR A 15 29.14 -26.18 29.75
CA THR A 15 28.64 -27.27 28.90
C THR A 15 27.93 -26.71 27.65
N PRO A 16 27.96 -27.42 26.51
CA PRO A 16 27.23 -27.01 25.31
C PRO A 16 25.73 -26.74 25.57
N LEU A 17 25.10 -27.53 26.45
CA LEU A 17 23.70 -27.35 26.83
C LEU A 17 23.48 -26.10 27.69
N GLY A 18 24.37 -25.85 28.67
CA GLY A 18 24.36 -24.62 29.47
C GLY A 18 24.52 -23.37 28.62
N ILE A 19 25.48 -23.39 27.69
CA ILE A 19 25.71 -22.30 26.72
C ILE A 19 24.45 -22.07 25.86
N ALA A 20 23.83 -23.13 25.33
CA ALA A 20 22.62 -23.02 24.52
C ALA A 20 21.46 -22.38 25.30
N PHE A 21 21.30 -22.71 26.58
CA PHE A 21 20.26 -22.13 27.43
C PHE A 21 20.50 -20.64 27.71
N ILE A 22 21.75 -20.23 27.93
CA ILE A 22 22.13 -18.82 28.08
C ILE A 22 21.82 -18.05 26.79
N ILE A 23 22.22 -18.56 25.62
CA ILE A 23 21.93 -17.95 24.32
C ILE A 23 20.41 -17.75 24.15
N LEU A 24 19.61 -18.78 24.47
CA LEU A 24 18.15 -18.69 24.38
C LEU A 24 17.57 -17.62 25.31
N LYS A 25 18.02 -17.55 26.57
CA LYS A 25 17.60 -16.52 27.52
C LYS A 25 17.97 -15.12 27.06
N CYS A 26 19.21 -14.91 26.61
CA CYS A 26 19.67 -13.64 26.05
C CYS A 26 18.84 -13.23 24.83
N TYR A 27 18.53 -14.19 23.95
CA TYR A 27 17.70 -13.95 22.78
C TYR A 27 16.26 -13.56 23.14
N ILE A 28 15.64 -14.25 24.11
CA ILE A 28 14.30 -13.90 24.63
C ILE A 28 14.32 -12.51 25.28
N GLY A 29 15.32 -12.24 26.13
CA GLY A 29 15.52 -10.93 26.76
C GLY A 29 15.64 -9.80 25.72
N TYR A 30 16.48 -9.99 24.70
CA TYR A 30 16.60 -9.06 23.57
C TYR A 30 15.26 -8.79 22.88
N ARG A 31 14.45 -9.83 22.63
CA ARG A 31 13.13 -9.72 22.00
C ARG A 31 12.14 -8.91 22.84
N ILE A 32 12.11 -9.17 24.16
CA ILE A 32 11.27 -8.41 25.11
C ILE A 32 11.72 -6.94 25.15
N CYS A 33 13.01 -6.67 25.34
CA CYS A 33 13.54 -5.30 25.37
C CYS A 33 13.28 -4.55 24.06
N ARG A 34 13.49 -5.19 22.90
CA ARG A 34 13.19 -4.60 21.60
C ARG A 34 11.71 -4.28 21.42
N THR A 35 10.82 -5.15 21.88
CA THR A 35 9.37 -4.95 21.82
C THR A 35 8.93 -3.80 22.72
N LEU A 36 9.48 -3.73 23.93
CA LEU A 36 9.23 -2.63 24.86
C LEU A 36 9.73 -1.30 24.30
N PHE A 37 10.94 -1.27 23.72
CA PHE A 37 11.47 -0.07 23.07
C PHE A 37 10.58 0.39 21.91
N ALA A 38 10.12 -0.53 21.05
CA ALA A 38 9.21 -0.21 19.95
C ALA A 38 7.86 0.33 20.48
N PHE A 39 7.31 -0.26 21.53
CA PHE A 39 6.08 0.22 22.17
C PHE A 39 6.24 1.63 22.75
N LEU A 40 7.30 1.88 23.51
CA LEU A 40 7.60 3.20 24.08
C LEU A 40 7.81 4.24 22.97
N SER A 41 8.49 3.87 21.89
CA SER A 41 8.66 4.73 20.71
C SER A 41 7.31 5.07 20.06
N ALA A 42 6.41 4.09 19.91
CA ALA A 42 5.07 4.32 19.37
C ALA A 42 4.24 5.24 20.26
N VAL A 43 4.28 5.06 21.59
CA VAL A 43 3.62 5.94 22.56
C VAL A 43 4.18 7.36 22.45
N LEU A 44 5.50 7.50 22.38
CA LEU A 44 6.16 8.79 22.26
C LEU A 44 5.75 9.52 20.97
N ILE A 45 5.84 8.85 19.81
CA ILE A 45 5.57 9.45 18.49
C ILE A 45 4.08 9.80 18.31
N TYR A 46 3.17 8.94 18.76
CA TYR A 46 1.75 9.08 18.43
C TYR A 46 0.87 9.65 19.54
N LEU A 47 1.29 9.54 20.81
CA LEU A 47 0.48 10.00 21.95
C LEU A 47 1.11 11.20 22.66
N ILE A 48 2.44 11.23 22.84
CA ILE A 48 3.11 12.27 23.64
C ILE A 48 3.54 13.47 22.77
N ILE A 49 4.38 13.26 21.75
CA ILE A 49 4.92 14.35 20.91
C ILE A 49 3.80 15.21 20.27
N PRO A 50 2.70 14.64 19.75
CA PRO A 50 1.64 15.44 19.13
C PRO A 50 0.91 16.40 20.10
N LEU A 51 1.08 16.24 21.41
CA LEU A 51 0.56 17.18 22.42
C LEU A 51 1.37 18.48 22.46
N PHE A 52 2.64 18.44 22.08
CA PHE A 52 3.59 19.56 22.20
C PHE A 52 4.13 20.06 20.86
N ARG A 53 4.04 19.25 19.79
CA ARG A 53 4.55 19.56 18.45
C ARG A 53 3.47 19.37 17.40
N LYS A 54 3.35 20.35 16.50
CA LYS A 54 2.66 20.21 15.21
C LYS A 54 3.69 20.28 14.07
N PRO A 55 3.55 19.46 13.00
CA PRO A 55 4.39 19.58 11.82
C PRO A 55 4.25 20.98 11.20
N ASN A 56 5.37 21.57 10.79
CA ASN A 56 5.40 22.89 10.17
C ASN A 56 5.32 22.76 8.65
N PHE A 57 4.23 23.28 8.08
CA PHE A 57 3.99 23.26 6.63
C PHE A 57 4.30 24.58 5.92
N ASN A 58 4.81 25.61 6.61
CA ASN A 58 4.98 26.94 6.03
C ASN A 58 5.84 26.92 4.76
N ARG A 59 6.87 26.07 4.70
CA ARG A 59 7.74 25.94 3.51
C ARG A 59 7.03 25.36 2.26
N TYR A 60 5.84 24.78 2.41
CA TYR A 60 5.10 24.16 1.31
C TYR A 60 3.82 24.91 0.92
N LYS A 61 3.34 25.88 1.72
CA LYS A 61 2.01 26.50 1.53
C LYS A 61 1.80 27.12 0.14
N GLN A 62 2.86 27.71 -0.42
CA GLN A 62 2.84 28.35 -1.74
C GLN A 62 3.32 27.46 -2.89
N ARG A 63 3.73 26.23 -2.57
CA ARG A 63 4.29 25.24 -3.49
C ARG A 63 3.23 24.18 -3.80
N TRP A 64 3.39 23.48 -4.91
CA TRP A 64 2.46 22.43 -5.32
C TRP A 64 2.61 21.19 -4.45
N THR A 65 1.46 20.65 -4.06
CA THR A 65 1.33 19.33 -3.44
C THR A 65 0.86 18.34 -4.47
N VAL A 66 1.74 17.46 -4.93
CA VAL A 66 1.45 16.49 -5.98
C VAL A 66 0.97 15.19 -5.34
N VAL A 67 -0.19 14.68 -5.73
CA VAL A 67 -0.78 13.48 -5.12
C VAL A 67 -1.10 12.44 -6.18
N SER A 68 -0.43 11.29 -6.15
CA SER A 68 -0.83 10.12 -6.93
C SER A 68 -1.90 9.33 -6.17
N GLY A 69 -3.00 8.98 -6.84
CA GLY A 69 -4.11 8.28 -6.18
C GLY A 69 -4.91 9.16 -5.20
N GLY A 70 -4.94 10.48 -5.42
CA GLY A 70 -5.62 11.45 -4.55
C GLY A 70 -7.15 11.42 -4.58
N THR A 71 -7.75 10.51 -5.35
CA THR A 71 -9.20 10.51 -5.62
C THR A 71 -10.03 9.61 -4.71
N ASP A 72 -9.41 8.70 -3.95
CA ASP A 72 -10.12 7.75 -3.09
C ASP A 72 -9.22 7.31 -1.91
N GLY A 73 -9.82 6.61 -0.93
CA GLY A 73 -9.11 5.96 0.16
C GLY A 73 -8.13 6.85 0.94
N ILE A 74 -6.92 6.33 1.16
CA ILE A 74 -5.88 7.00 1.97
C ILE A 74 -5.38 8.26 1.27
N GLY A 75 -5.12 8.21 -0.04
CA GLY A 75 -4.64 9.36 -0.82
C GLY A 75 -5.59 10.55 -0.72
N LYS A 76 -6.90 10.34 -0.92
CA LYS A 76 -7.91 11.39 -0.71
C LYS A 76 -7.87 11.93 0.72
N ALA A 77 -7.93 11.05 1.73
CA ALA A 77 -7.91 11.49 3.13
C ALA A 77 -6.63 12.25 3.51
N TYR A 78 -5.50 11.94 2.88
CA TYR A 78 -4.22 12.58 3.14
C TYR A 78 -4.20 13.98 2.52
N THR A 79 -4.70 14.11 1.28
CA THR A 79 -4.88 15.41 0.62
C THR A 79 -5.73 16.36 1.45
N PHE A 80 -6.87 15.87 1.97
CA PHE A 80 -7.77 16.69 2.79
C PHE A 80 -7.14 17.07 4.12
N GLU A 81 -6.43 16.16 4.79
CA GLU A 81 -5.69 16.50 6.02
C GLU A 81 -4.63 17.57 5.72
N LEU A 82 -3.89 17.48 4.61
CA LEU A 82 -2.93 18.52 4.22
C LEU A 82 -3.60 19.87 3.93
N ALA A 83 -4.78 19.88 3.32
CA ALA A 83 -5.58 21.08 3.11
C ALA A 83 -6.03 21.70 4.44
N GLU A 84 -6.49 20.88 5.38
CA GLU A 84 -6.82 21.29 6.76
C GLU A 84 -5.60 21.92 7.49
N ARG A 85 -4.39 21.44 7.17
CA ARG A 85 -3.12 21.97 7.69
C ARG A 85 -2.60 23.24 7.01
N GLY A 86 -3.33 23.77 6.02
CA GLY A 86 -3.00 25.05 5.40
C GLY A 86 -2.33 24.96 4.03
N LEU A 87 -2.17 23.79 3.44
CA LEU A 87 -1.73 23.68 2.03
C LEU A 87 -2.87 24.12 1.12
N ARG A 88 -2.54 24.86 0.05
CA ARG A 88 -3.53 25.51 -0.82
C ARG A 88 -3.33 25.24 -2.31
N LYS A 89 -2.29 24.49 -2.73
CA LYS A 89 -2.05 24.16 -4.14
C LYS A 89 -1.92 22.66 -4.30
N PHE A 90 -2.82 22.03 -5.04
CA PHE A 90 -2.85 20.57 -5.23
C PHE A 90 -2.80 20.19 -6.70
N PHE A 91 -1.94 19.24 -7.04
CA PHE A 91 -1.88 18.62 -8.36
C PHE A 91 -2.27 17.14 -8.21
N LEU A 92 -3.49 16.81 -8.60
CA LEU A 92 -4.08 15.50 -8.37
C LEU A 92 -3.92 14.61 -9.60
N ILE A 93 -3.29 13.46 -9.43
CA ILE A 93 -3.05 12.48 -10.49
C ILE A 93 -3.93 11.25 -10.25
N GLY A 94 -4.71 10.87 -11.26
CA GLY A 94 -5.60 9.72 -11.18
C GLY A 94 -6.10 9.26 -12.56
N ARG A 95 -6.81 8.14 -12.57
CA ARG A 95 -7.31 7.49 -13.81
C ARG A 95 -8.75 7.81 -14.15
N SER A 96 -9.47 8.48 -13.26
CA SER A 96 -10.89 8.78 -13.43
C SER A 96 -11.09 10.29 -13.36
N GLU A 97 -11.35 10.88 -14.51
CA GLU A 97 -11.65 12.31 -14.66
C GLU A 97 -12.81 12.73 -13.74
N LYS A 98 -13.92 11.97 -13.74
CA LYS A 98 -15.05 12.22 -12.83
C LYS A 98 -14.66 12.27 -11.36
N LYS A 99 -13.84 11.32 -10.88
CA LYS A 99 -13.41 11.34 -9.47
C LYS A 99 -12.41 12.46 -9.17
N LEU A 100 -11.58 12.81 -10.13
CA LEU A 100 -10.66 13.94 -10.03
C LEU A 100 -11.45 15.25 -9.88
N GLU A 101 -12.47 15.47 -10.71
CA GLU A 101 -13.27 16.70 -10.66
C GLU A 101 -14.05 16.82 -9.35
N ILE A 102 -14.69 15.75 -8.88
CA ILE A 102 -15.39 15.75 -7.58
C ILE A 102 -14.45 16.17 -6.45
N VAL A 103 -13.23 15.61 -6.40
CA VAL A 103 -12.27 15.91 -5.33
C VAL A 103 -11.72 17.33 -5.47
N LYS A 104 -11.52 17.80 -6.69
CA LYS A 104 -11.13 19.18 -6.98
C LYS A 104 -12.18 20.16 -6.47
N GLU A 105 -13.44 19.97 -6.83
CA GLU A 105 -14.56 20.82 -6.38
C GLU A 105 -14.68 20.84 -4.85
N GLU A 106 -14.56 19.69 -4.20
CA GLU A 106 -14.58 19.59 -2.73
C GLU A 106 -13.44 20.39 -2.09
N LEU A 107 -12.21 20.28 -2.62
CA LEU A 107 -11.03 21.01 -2.09
C LEU A 107 -11.11 22.51 -2.34
N GLU A 108 -11.53 22.92 -3.52
CA GLU A 108 -11.73 24.33 -3.91
C GLU A 108 -12.80 24.96 -3.01
N LYS A 109 -13.94 24.29 -2.83
CA LYS A 109 -15.06 24.80 -2.03
C LYS A 109 -14.77 24.84 -0.53
N GLN A 110 -14.13 23.82 0.02
CA GLN A 110 -13.95 23.69 1.47
C GLN A 110 -12.71 24.44 2.00
N TYR A 111 -11.66 24.56 1.20
CA TYR A 111 -10.37 25.07 1.66
C TYR A 111 -9.82 26.22 0.81
N GLU A 112 -10.56 26.70 -0.19
CA GLU A 112 -10.11 27.74 -1.13
C GLU A 112 -8.78 27.36 -1.80
N ALA A 113 -8.59 26.06 -2.03
CA ALA A 113 -7.36 25.55 -2.61
C ALA A 113 -7.38 25.66 -4.13
N LYS A 114 -6.26 26.03 -4.75
CA LYS A 114 -6.05 25.92 -6.19
C LYS A 114 -5.75 24.47 -6.54
N VAL A 115 -6.58 23.85 -7.39
CA VAL A 115 -6.42 22.44 -7.76
C VAL A 115 -6.22 22.29 -9.26
N GLN A 116 -5.21 21.51 -9.65
CA GLN A 116 -5.01 21.01 -11.01
C GLN A 116 -5.18 19.50 -11.01
N THR A 117 -5.80 18.97 -12.06
CA THR A 117 -6.02 17.53 -12.23
C THR A 117 -5.22 17.03 -13.43
N TYR A 118 -4.74 15.79 -13.35
CA TYR A 118 -3.96 15.17 -14.42
C TYR A 118 -4.39 13.71 -14.58
N LEU A 119 -4.97 13.41 -15.74
CA LEU A 119 -5.43 12.06 -16.09
C LEU A 119 -4.24 11.20 -16.49
N PHE A 120 -3.96 10.14 -15.73
CA PHE A 120 -2.80 9.28 -15.96
C PHE A 120 -3.02 7.87 -15.42
N ASP A 121 -2.69 6.87 -16.25
CA ASP A 121 -2.59 5.47 -15.83
C ASP A 121 -1.14 5.09 -15.52
N PHE A 122 -0.91 4.51 -14.35
CA PHE A 122 0.41 4.08 -13.89
C PHE A 122 0.82 2.71 -14.47
N PHE A 123 -0.06 2.04 -15.21
CA PHE A 123 0.27 0.78 -15.88
C PHE A 123 1.05 1.03 -17.18
N ASP A 124 0.60 1.97 -18.01
CA ASP A 124 1.09 2.20 -19.38
C ASP A 124 1.24 3.69 -19.75
N GLY A 125 1.03 4.62 -18.82
CA GLY A 125 1.11 6.04 -19.08
C GLY A 125 2.49 6.53 -19.51
N ASP A 126 2.52 7.64 -20.25
CA ASP A 126 3.75 8.28 -20.71
C ASP A 126 4.44 9.04 -19.56
N TYR A 127 5.36 8.36 -18.89
CA TYR A 127 6.17 8.93 -17.81
C TYR A 127 7.10 10.07 -18.28
N LYS A 128 7.48 10.11 -19.56
CA LYS A 128 8.30 11.22 -20.09
C LYS A 128 7.48 12.50 -20.15
N LYS A 129 6.24 12.40 -20.66
CA LYS A 129 5.30 13.52 -20.65
C LYS A 129 4.97 13.95 -19.22
N LEU A 130 4.68 13.00 -18.33
CA LEU A 130 4.42 13.31 -16.91
C LEU A 130 5.60 14.06 -16.27
N ARG A 131 6.84 13.59 -16.50
CA ARG A 131 8.06 14.26 -16.00
C ARG A 131 8.20 15.68 -16.55
N ALA A 132 7.95 15.87 -17.85
CA ALA A 132 7.99 17.19 -18.47
C ALA A 132 6.94 18.15 -17.90
N ASP A 133 5.72 17.67 -17.64
CA ASP A 133 4.67 18.52 -17.06
C ASP A 133 4.92 18.84 -15.58
N LEU A 134 5.41 17.87 -14.80
CA LEU A 134 5.79 18.10 -13.39
C LEU A 134 7.00 19.03 -13.25
N SER A 135 7.92 19.06 -14.23
CA SER A 135 9.08 19.97 -14.21
C SER A 135 8.71 21.47 -14.23
N LYS A 136 7.49 21.79 -14.66
CA LYS A 136 6.97 23.17 -14.72
C LYS A 136 6.42 23.65 -13.37
N LEU A 137 6.36 22.76 -12.37
CA LEU A 137 5.77 23.04 -11.08
C LEU A 137 6.86 23.22 -10.02
N ASP A 138 6.72 24.25 -9.20
CA ASP A 138 7.43 24.34 -7.93
C ASP A 138 6.80 23.34 -6.93
N ILE A 139 7.36 22.14 -6.82
CA ILE A 139 6.83 21.03 -6.01
C ILE A 139 7.46 21.04 -4.61
N GLY A 140 6.64 21.24 -3.58
CA GLY A 140 7.11 21.20 -2.19
C GLY A 140 6.75 19.92 -1.44
N PHE A 141 5.65 19.26 -1.84
CA PHE A 141 5.12 18.09 -1.14
C PHE A 141 4.61 17.06 -2.14
N VAL A 142 4.89 15.78 -1.89
CA VAL A 142 4.42 14.67 -2.73
C VAL A 142 3.79 13.60 -1.86
N VAL A 143 2.61 13.13 -2.25
CA VAL A 143 1.97 11.95 -1.67
C VAL A 143 1.88 10.89 -2.76
N ASN A 144 2.76 9.89 -2.68
CA ASN A 144 2.74 8.73 -3.55
C ASN A 144 1.82 7.65 -2.97
N SER A 145 0.53 7.72 -3.33
CA SER A 145 -0.54 6.86 -2.79
C SER A 145 -1.19 5.99 -3.87
N VAL A 146 -0.66 5.96 -5.10
CA VAL A 146 -1.19 5.08 -6.13
C VAL A 146 -1.04 3.61 -5.72
N GLY A 147 -2.08 2.84 -6.01
CA GLY A 147 -2.03 1.40 -5.87
C GLY A 147 -3.31 0.74 -6.36
N VAL A 148 -3.18 -0.51 -6.79
CA VAL A 148 -4.28 -1.40 -7.09
C VAL A 148 -4.22 -2.59 -6.14
N GLY A 149 -5.39 -3.09 -5.75
CA GLY A 149 -5.53 -4.37 -5.07
C GLY A 149 -5.91 -5.46 -6.07
N ARG A 150 -5.98 -6.70 -5.60
CA ARG A 150 -6.72 -7.75 -6.29
C ARG A 150 -8.06 -7.93 -5.64
N GLU A 151 -9.01 -8.42 -6.41
CA GLU A 151 -10.29 -8.87 -5.87
C GLU A 151 -10.09 -10.14 -5.01
N TYR A 152 -9.26 -11.09 -5.45
CA TYR A 152 -9.08 -12.37 -4.77
C TYR A 152 -7.66 -12.57 -4.24
N LEU A 153 -7.55 -13.38 -3.18
CA LEU A 153 -6.28 -13.91 -2.69
C LEU A 153 -6.00 -15.23 -3.42
N GLU A 154 -4.94 -15.24 -4.22
CA GLU A 154 -4.60 -16.33 -5.15
C GLU A 154 -3.10 -16.62 -5.13
N ARG A 155 -2.68 -17.82 -5.54
CA ARG A 155 -1.25 -18.14 -5.59
C ARG A 155 -0.60 -17.35 -6.71
N TYR A 156 0.67 -17.02 -6.52
CA TYR A 156 1.47 -16.41 -7.57
C TYR A 156 1.54 -17.35 -8.78
N GLY A 157 1.29 -16.81 -9.98
CA GLY A 157 1.25 -17.57 -11.22
C GLY A 157 -0.10 -18.16 -11.59
N ASP A 158 -1.09 -18.22 -10.68
CA ASP A 158 -2.45 -18.65 -11.04
C ASP A 158 -3.15 -17.59 -11.91
N ASN A 159 -2.78 -16.30 -11.76
CA ASN A 159 -3.21 -15.20 -12.62
C ASN A 159 -2.03 -14.26 -12.94
N PRO A 160 -1.19 -14.60 -13.93
CA PRO A 160 0.00 -13.83 -14.27
C PRO A 160 -0.30 -12.40 -14.69
N ALA A 161 -1.46 -12.14 -15.30
CA ALA A 161 -1.88 -10.80 -15.69
C ALA A 161 -2.13 -9.89 -14.47
N ALA A 162 -2.81 -10.40 -13.44
CA ALA A 162 -3.02 -9.67 -12.18
C ALA A 162 -1.72 -9.52 -11.38
N ASP A 163 -0.86 -10.55 -11.38
CA ASP A 163 0.49 -10.47 -10.79
C ASP A 163 1.29 -9.32 -11.43
N TRP A 164 1.32 -9.30 -12.77
CA TRP A 164 2.01 -8.26 -13.52
C TRP A 164 1.42 -6.87 -13.27
N GLN A 165 0.09 -6.74 -13.26
CA GLN A 165 -0.58 -5.46 -12.99
C GLN A 165 -0.17 -4.88 -11.64
N LEU A 166 -0.07 -5.70 -10.59
CA LEU A 166 0.39 -5.27 -9.29
C LEU A 166 1.84 -4.83 -9.27
N LEU A 167 2.75 -5.63 -9.86
CA LEU A 167 4.17 -5.27 -9.93
C LEU A 167 4.36 -3.99 -10.73
N LYS A 168 3.65 -3.86 -11.85
CA LYS A 168 3.73 -2.71 -12.73
C LYS A 168 3.22 -1.44 -12.05
N VAL A 169 2.02 -1.44 -11.47
CA VAL A 169 1.44 -0.23 -10.88
C VAL A 169 1.99 0.06 -9.48
N ASN A 170 1.97 -0.92 -8.58
CA ASN A 170 2.31 -0.71 -7.18
C ASN A 170 3.81 -0.64 -6.92
N ALA A 171 4.64 -1.18 -7.82
CA ALA A 171 6.10 -1.12 -7.70
C ALA A 171 6.68 -0.15 -8.74
N LEU A 172 6.76 -0.58 -10.01
CA LEU A 172 7.52 0.14 -11.02
C LEU A 172 6.96 1.53 -11.29
N GLY A 173 5.65 1.63 -11.52
CA GLY A 173 5.01 2.90 -11.85
C GLY A 173 4.99 3.87 -10.67
N SER A 174 4.84 3.36 -9.45
CA SER A 174 4.91 4.15 -8.23
C SER A 174 6.34 4.65 -7.94
N ALA A 175 7.37 3.82 -8.17
CA ALA A 175 8.77 4.22 -8.06
C ALA A 175 9.18 5.22 -9.16
N GLU A 176 8.76 4.99 -10.40
CA GLU A 176 9.02 5.91 -11.52
C GLU A 176 8.38 7.28 -11.29
N PHE A 177 7.18 7.32 -10.71
CA PHE A 177 6.55 8.59 -10.33
C PHE A 177 7.36 9.35 -9.27
N MET A 178 7.94 8.66 -8.28
CA MET A 178 8.88 9.31 -7.36
C MET A 178 10.08 9.84 -8.12
N SER A 179 10.67 9.08 -9.05
CA SER A 179 11.77 9.57 -9.90
C SER A 179 11.41 10.84 -10.68
N CYS A 180 10.18 10.95 -11.21
CA CYS A 180 9.73 12.11 -11.97
C CYS A 180 9.70 13.42 -11.15
N VAL A 181 9.53 13.35 -9.82
CA VAL A 181 9.43 14.55 -8.97
C VAL A 181 10.76 14.97 -8.33
N LEU A 182 11.78 14.10 -8.30
CA LEU A 182 13.03 14.38 -7.55
C LEU A 182 13.78 15.60 -8.08
N ALA A 183 14.03 15.66 -9.39
CA ALA A 183 14.76 16.77 -10.01
C ALA A 183 14.08 18.14 -9.79
N PRO A 184 12.78 18.32 -10.12
CA PRO A 184 12.13 19.61 -9.87
C PRO A 184 12.00 19.94 -8.39
N MET A 185 11.91 18.95 -7.49
CA MET A 185 11.93 19.23 -6.05
C MET A 185 13.30 19.77 -5.61
N GLU A 186 14.40 19.15 -6.04
CA GLU A 186 15.76 19.57 -5.69
C GLU A 186 16.08 20.97 -6.21
N GLU A 187 15.70 21.29 -7.45
CA GLU A 187 15.88 22.60 -8.08
C GLU A 187 15.20 23.73 -7.29
N HIS A 188 14.08 23.42 -6.61
CA HIS A 188 13.32 24.37 -5.81
C HIS A 188 13.61 24.26 -4.30
N GLY A 189 14.78 23.75 -3.91
CA GLY A 189 15.25 23.70 -2.52
C GLY A 189 14.69 22.55 -1.69
N GLY A 190 14.26 21.48 -2.34
CA GLY A 190 13.83 20.24 -1.72
C GLY A 190 12.37 20.23 -1.27
N GLY A 191 12.00 19.22 -0.47
CA GLY A 191 10.62 19.04 -0.04
C GLY A 191 10.37 17.82 0.83
N GLN A 192 9.10 17.38 0.87
CA GLN A 192 8.69 16.16 1.55
C GLN A 192 7.98 15.21 0.58
N ILE A 193 8.40 13.95 0.57
CA ILE A 193 7.70 12.86 -0.09
C ILE A 193 7.12 11.94 0.97
N VAL A 194 5.86 11.54 0.81
CA VAL A 194 5.22 10.49 1.59
C VAL A 194 4.86 9.36 0.64
N CYS A 195 5.43 8.18 0.86
CA CYS A 195 5.17 7.00 0.04
C CYS A 195 4.30 6.01 0.82
N LEU A 196 3.18 5.58 0.23
CA LEU A 196 2.36 4.52 0.79
C LEU A 196 2.84 3.13 0.35
N SER A 197 3.52 2.46 1.28
CA SER A 197 3.80 1.05 1.20
C SER A 197 2.68 0.21 1.86
N SER A 198 3.02 -0.85 2.60
CA SER A 198 2.12 -1.71 3.37
C SER A 198 2.91 -2.52 4.39
N SER A 199 2.29 -2.83 5.52
CA SER A 199 2.77 -3.85 6.45
C SER A 199 3.01 -5.21 5.79
N GLN A 200 2.25 -5.52 4.72
CA GLN A 200 2.41 -6.75 3.96
C GLN A 200 3.73 -6.77 3.14
N GLY A 201 4.38 -5.62 2.96
CA GLY A 201 5.72 -5.54 2.36
C GLY A 201 6.85 -5.89 3.34
N LEU A 202 6.55 -6.05 4.64
CA LEU A 202 7.58 -6.30 5.66
C LEU A 202 7.93 -7.78 5.82
N ARG A 203 7.02 -8.69 5.47
CA ARG A 203 7.19 -10.14 5.63
C ARG A 203 6.51 -10.88 4.47
N PRO A 204 7.00 -12.07 4.07
CA PRO A 204 6.36 -12.88 3.05
C PRO A 204 4.99 -13.37 3.54
N ILE A 205 3.94 -13.11 2.75
CA ILE A 205 2.57 -13.52 3.09
C ILE A 205 2.00 -14.37 1.95
N PRO A 206 1.54 -15.59 2.22
CA PRO A 206 0.95 -16.45 1.21
C PRO A 206 -0.20 -15.74 0.50
N LEU A 207 -0.36 -16.03 -0.80
CA LEU A 207 -1.42 -15.48 -1.67
C LEU A 207 -1.34 -13.97 -1.96
N LEU A 208 -0.28 -13.30 -1.48
CA LEU A 208 -0.05 -11.87 -1.70
C LEU A 208 1.35 -11.59 -2.27
N ALA A 209 1.97 -12.56 -2.96
CA ALA A 209 3.37 -12.49 -3.37
C ALA A 209 3.70 -11.21 -4.16
N ALA A 210 3.01 -10.95 -5.28
CA ALA A 210 3.31 -9.78 -6.12
C ALA A 210 2.99 -8.45 -5.40
N TYR A 211 1.94 -8.42 -4.57
CA TYR A 211 1.61 -7.23 -3.78
C TYR A 211 2.68 -6.95 -2.72
N SER A 212 3.09 -7.98 -1.97
CA SER A 212 4.10 -7.91 -0.92
C SER A 212 5.46 -7.51 -1.51
N ALA A 213 5.84 -8.09 -2.65
CA ALA A 213 7.06 -7.72 -3.37
C ALA A 213 7.04 -6.25 -3.82
N ALA A 214 5.93 -5.79 -4.40
CA ALA A 214 5.78 -4.40 -4.82
C ALA A 214 5.91 -3.41 -3.64
N LYS A 215 5.28 -3.73 -2.51
CA LYS A 215 5.35 -2.88 -1.30
C LYS A 215 6.72 -2.94 -0.62
N ALA A 216 7.39 -4.09 -0.63
CA ALA A 216 8.78 -4.20 -0.17
C ALA A 216 9.72 -3.31 -1.01
N LEU A 217 9.57 -3.30 -2.34
CA LEU A 217 10.32 -2.43 -3.24
C LEU A 217 10.14 -0.95 -2.87
N LEU A 218 8.90 -0.51 -2.64
CA LEU A 218 8.63 0.88 -2.26
C LEU A 218 9.28 1.29 -0.93
N CYS A 219 9.27 0.39 0.07
CA CYS A 219 10.00 0.64 1.32
C CYS A 219 11.48 0.88 1.05
N PHE A 220 12.09 -0.02 0.28
CA PHE A 220 13.52 0.02 0.00
C PHE A 220 13.91 1.27 -0.81
N VAL A 221 13.19 1.56 -1.90
CA VAL A 221 13.44 2.75 -2.72
C VAL A 221 13.24 4.04 -1.92
N SER A 222 12.22 4.11 -1.06
CA SER A 222 12.00 5.30 -0.21
C SER A 222 13.19 5.54 0.73
N ASP A 223 13.73 4.49 1.33
CA ASP A 223 14.87 4.54 2.25
C ASP A 223 16.19 4.91 1.56
N CYS A 224 16.34 4.52 0.29
CA CYS A 224 17.45 4.97 -0.57
C CYS A 224 17.34 6.46 -0.89
N ILE A 225 16.17 6.92 -1.39
CA ILE A 225 15.97 8.33 -1.76
C ILE A 225 16.19 9.26 -0.56
N ASP A 226 15.67 8.91 0.63
CA ASP A 226 15.87 9.72 1.86
C ASP A 226 17.35 9.92 2.23
N ARG A 227 18.22 8.97 1.87
CA ARG A 227 19.68 9.04 2.10
C ARG A 227 20.44 9.73 0.98
N GLU A 228 19.94 9.66 -0.24
CA GLU A 228 20.57 10.24 -1.43
C GLU A 228 20.39 11.76 -1.50
N TYR A 229 19.22 12.27 -1.09
CA TYR A 229 18.85 13.68 -1.25
C TYR A 229 18.86 14.44 0.08
N LYS A 230 19.74 15.44 0.21
CA LYS A 230 19.87 16.21 1.46
C LYS A 230 18.71 17.17 1.72
N THR A 231 18.07 17.65 0.66
CA THR A 231 16.99 18.66 0.77
C THR A 231 15.59 18.05 0.68
N ILE A 232 15.47 16.79 0.24
CA ILE A 232 14.23 16.04 0.14
C ILE A 232 14.17 15.02 1.27
N GLN A 233 13.10 15.08 2.06
CA GLN A 233 12.81 14.09 3.10
C GLN A 233 11.77 13.11 2.58
N VAL A 234 11.97 11.81 2.80
CA VAL A 234 11.03 10.77 2.41
C VAL A 234 10.52 10.03 3.64
N GLN A 235 9.20 9.98 3.77
CA GLN A 235 8.53 9.14 4.76
C GLN A 235 7.82 7.98 4.06
N CYS A 236 8.20 6.75 4.38
CA CYS A 236 7.50 5.54 3.97
C CYS A 236 6.48 5.13 5.03
N LEU A 237 5.21 5.02 4.62
CA LEU A 237 4.13 4.53 5.47
C LEU A 237 3.84 3.07 5.15
N THR A 238 3.86 2.19 6.16
CA THR A 238 3.57 0.75 6.03
C THR A 238 2.28 0.36 6.78
N PRO A 239 1.11 0.87 6.34
CA PRO A 239 -0.14 0.65 7.06
C PRO A 239 -0.53 -0.84 7.12
N ALA A 240 -1.27 -1.19 8.18
CA ALA A 240 -2.08 -2.40 8.20
C ALA A 240 -3.45 -2.13 7.56
N LEU A 241 -4.51 -2.80 8.00
CA LEU A 241 -5.83 -2.64 7.40
C LEU A 241 -6.42 -1.24 7.66
N ILE A 242 -6.88 -0.61 6.59
CA ILE A 242 -7.57 0.69 6.60
C ILE A 242 -8.88 0.54 5.86
N ALA A 243 -9.97 1.08 6.41
CA ALA A 243 -11.30 1.03 5.83
C ALA A 243 -11.36 1.79 4.50
N THR A 244 -11.21 1.06 3.39
CA THR A 244 -11.27 1.60 2.04
C THR A 244 -12.03 0.65 1.12
N LYS A 245 -12.44 1.15 -0.05
CA LYS A 245 -13.05 0.34 -1.12
C LYS A 245 -12.13 -0.82 -1.54
N MET A 246 -10.81 -0.62 -1.56
CA MET A 246 -9.82 -1.65 -1.91
C MET A 246 -9.81 -2.83 -0.93
N THR A 247 -10.13 -2.59 0.35
CA THR A 247 -10.12 -3.62 1.41
C THR A 247 -11.51 -4.14 1.76
N PHE A 248 -12.55 -3.62 1.10
CA PHE A 248 -13.96 -3.93 1.34
C PHE A 248 -14.42 -3.72 2.79
N TYR A 249 -13.86 -2.72 3.47
CA TYR A 249 -14.27 -2.31 4.82
C TYR A 249 -14.88 -0.92 4.75
N GLU A 250 -16.04 -0.75 5.38
CA GLU A 250 -16.78 0.51 5.41
C GLU A 250 -16.51 1.28 6.71
N ASP A 251 -16.47 0.58 7.84
CA ASP A 251 -16.31 1.16 9.17
C ASP A 251 -14.95 0.86 9.82
N GLY A 252 -14.59 1.72 10.78
CA GLY A 252 -13.42 1.55 11.63
C GLY A 252 -13.66 0.57 12.79
N SER A 253 -12.60 -0.12 13.20
CA SER A 253 -12.52 -0.94 14.40
C SER A 253 -11.15 -0.77 15.07
N LEU A 254 -10.88 -1.55 16.13
CA LEU A 254 -9.56 -1.55 16.77
C LEU A 254 -8.44 -1.95 15.80
N PHE A 255 -8.74 -2.89 14.88
CA PHE A 255 -7.77 -3.45 13.94
C PHE A 255 -7.87 -2.88 12.51
N VAL A 256 -8.96 -2.18 12.20
CA VAL A 256 -9.20 -1.53 10.91
C VAL A 256 -9.38 -0.03 11.13
N VAL A 257 -8.42 0.79 10.71
CA VAL A 257 -8.47 2.24 11.00
C VAL A 257 -9.18 2.97 9.86
N THR A 258 -9.95 4.02 10.14
CA THR A 258 -10.54 4.85 9.08
C THR A 258 -9.46 5.71 8.40
N PRO A 259 -9.59 6.03 7.10
CA PRO A 259 -8.62 6.86 6.40
C PRO A 259 -8.37 8.20 7.11
N LYS A 260 -9.41 8.89 7.58
CA LYS A 260 -9.29 10.16 8.30
C LYS A 260 -8.48 10.04 9.60
N LYS A 261 -8.76 9.01 10.43
CA LYS A 261 -8.01 8.80 11.69
C LYS A 261 -6.56 8.43 11.41
N PHE A 262 -6.34 7.63 10.36
CA PHE A 262 -5.01 7.25 9.90
C PHE A 262 -4.20 8.47 9.45
N THR A 263 -4.72 9.27 8.52
CA THR A 263 -3.97 10.39 7.92
C THR A 263 -3.67 11.49 8.92
N LYS A 264 -4.58 11.79 9.86
CA LYS A 264 -4.31 12.72 10.95
C LYS A 264 -3.08 12.35 11.77
N GLN A 265 -2.94 11.07 12.12
CA GLN A 265 -1.77 10.56 12.86
C GLN A 265 -0.53 10.48 11.97
N ALA A 266 -0.67 10.03 10.73
CA ALA A 266 0.45 9.92 9.80
C ALA A 266 1.07 11.30 9.53
N VAL A 267 0.24 12.31 9.27
CA VAL A 267 0.68 13.70 9.08
C VAL A 267 1.37 14.24 10.33
N ASN A 268 0.90 13.93 11.54
CA ASN A 268 1.58 14.32 12.78
C ASN A 268 2.97 13.70 12.95
N SER A 269 3.22 12.55 12.34
CA SER A 269 4.52 11.85 12.42
C SER A 269 5.60 12.43 11.50
N LEU A 270 5.25 13.37 10.61
CA LEU A 270 6.18 13.95 9.65
C LEU A 270 7.37 14.63 10.34
N GLY A 271 8.57 14.30 9.86
CA GLY A 271 9.85 14.79 10.40
C GLY A 271 10.20 14.23 11.78
N LEU A 272 9.52 13.17 12.25
CA LEU A 272 9.91 12.41 13.45
C LEU A 272 10.51 11.05 13.09
N VAL A 273 9.97 10.40 12.06
CA VAL A 273 10.37 9.08 11.60
C VAL A 273 10.27 8.98 10.09
N THR A 274 11.21 8.28 9.47
CA THR A 274 11.27 8.08 8.01
C THR A 274 10.51 6.82 7.58
N THR A 275 10.39 5.80 8.43
CA THR A 275 9.54 4.64 8.17
C THR A 275 8.65 4.35 9.37
N THR A 276 7.35 4.19 9.14
CA THR A 276 6.38 3.87 10.19
C THR A 276 5.10 3.28 9.63
N SER A 277 4.30 2.59 10.44
CA SER A 277 2.96 2.16 10.05
C SER A 277 1.99 3.31 9.80
N GLY A 278 2.26 4.50 10.34
CA GLY A 278 1.47 5.72 10.12
C GLY A 278 0.42 6.02 11.19
N CYS A 279 0.11 5.06 12.08
CA CYS A 279 -0.76 5.33 13.23
C CYS A 279 -0.49 4.39 14.40
N PHE A 280 -0.85 4.83 15.61
CA PHE A 280 -0.62 4.07 16.85
C PHE A 280 -1.23 2.67 16.82
N ASN A 281 -2.47 2.53 16.35
CA ASN A 281 -3.14 1.23 16.25
C ASN A 281 -2.36 0.22 15.41
N HIS A 282 -1.73 0.66 14.32
CA HIS A 282 -0.95 -0.23 13.47
C HIS A 282 0.41 -0.53 14.07
N GLU A 283 1.05 0.42 14.76
CA GLU A 283 2.30 0.12 15.51
C GLU A 283 2.08 -0.98 16.54
N ILE A 284 0.99 -0.91 17.31
CA ILE A 284 0.62 -1.95 18.28
C ILE A 284 0.43 -3.31 17.60
N GLN A 285 -0.23 -3.36 16.45
CA GLN A 285 -0.39 -4.61 15.69
C GLN A 285 0.96 -5.17 15.23
N LEU A 286 1.90 -4.30 14.84
CA LEU A 286 3.21 -4.70 14.33
C LEU A 286 4.21 -5.06 15.43
N LEU A 287 3.94 -4.79 16.71
CA LEU A 287 4.79 -5.21 17.83
C LEU A 287 5.04 -6.72 17.87
N ILE A 288 4.09 -7.51 17.36
CA ILE A 288 4.23 -8.98 17.26
C ILE A 288 5.45 -9.40 16.42
N ASN A 289 5.89 -8.56 15.46
CA ASN A 289 7.09 -8.78 14.66
C ASN A 289 8.39 -8.63 15.46
N HIS A 290 8.36 -7.86 16.55
CA HIS A 290 9.47 -7.72 17.48
C HIS A 290 9.49 -8.86 18.49
N LEU A 291 8.31 -9.25 18.97
CA LEU A 291 8.16 -10.26 20.01
C LEU A 291 8.55 -11.66 19.53
N PHE A 292 8.09 -12.07 18.35
CA PHE A 292 8.35 -13.40 17.82
C PHE A 292 9.34 -13.39 16.65
N PRO A 293 10.27 -14.37 16.54
CA PRO A 293 10.97 -14.59 15.29
C PRO A 293 10.02 -14.97 14.18
N TRP A 294 10.41 -14.64 12.94
CA TRP A 294 9.62 -15.00 11.76
C TRP A 294 9.39 -16.51 11.61
N THR A 295 10.33 -17.33 12.08
CA THR A 295 10.22 -18.80 12.07
C THR A 295 8.99 -19.31 12.83
N ILE A 296 8.57 -18.61 13.89
CA ILE A 296 7.39 -18.93 14.70
C ILE A 296 6.18 -18.12 14.20
N LEU A 297 6.38 -16.82 14.00
CA LEU A 297 5.30 -15.88 13.68
C LEU A 297 4.53 -16.27 12.41
N LYS A 298 5.21 -16.80 11.40
CA LYS A 298 4.57 -17.23 10.14
C LYS A 298 3.46 -18.27 10.36
N TYR A 299 3.59 -19.14 11.36
CA TYR A 299 2.57 -20.13 11.70
C TYR A 299 1.47 -19.54 12.58
N LEU A 300 1.83 -18.67 13.54
CA LEU A 300 0.86 -17.95 14.39
C LEU A 300 -0.11 -17.08 13.57
N MET A 301 0.35 -16.56 12.42
CA MET A 301 -0.45 -15.70 11.54
C MET A 301 -1.35 -16.46 10.56
N LEU A 302 -1.18 -17.78 10.37
CA LEU A 302 -1.99 -18.56 9.41
C LEU A 302 -3.51 -18.47 9.65
N PRO A 303 -4.04 -18.55 10.89
CA PRO A 303 -5.48 -18.42 11.12
C PRO A 303 -6.04 -17.08 10.68
N VAL A 304 -5.28 -15.99 10.85
CA VAL A 304 -5.66 -14.64 10.42
C VAL A 304 -5.71 -14.57 8.89
N TYR A 305 -4.72 -15.14 8.20
CA TYR A 305 -4.71 -15.21 6.75
C TYR A 305 -5.87 -16.03 6.19
N TRP A 306 -6.17 -17.19 6.78
CA TRP A 306 -7.32 -18.00 6.38
C TRP A 306 -8.65 -17.32 6.66
N HIS A 307 -8.76 -16.58 7.77
CA HIS A 307 -9.95 -15.77 8.05
C HIS A 307 -10.18 -14.73 6.95
N HIS A 308 -9.14 -13.97 6.57
CA HIS A 308 -9.25 -12.97 5.50
C HIS A 308 -9.55 -13.61 4.14
N GLN A 309 -8.94 -14.74 3.81
CA GLN A 309 -9.25 -15.48 2.60
C GLN A 309 -10.72 -15.91 2.56
N LYS A 310 -11.22 -16.56 3.62
CA LYS A 310 -12.63 -16.97 3.72
C LYS A 310 -13.58 -15.78 3.62
N ARG A 311 -13.23 -14.64 4.24
CA ARG A 311 -13.99 -13.40 4.13
C ARG A 311 -14.05 -12.89 2.69
N MET A 312 -12.93 -12.85 1.97
CA MET A 312 -12.91 -12.43 0.56
C MET A 312 -13.74 -13.35 -0.32
N VAL A 313 -13.60 -14.68 -0.15
CA VAL A 313 -14.42 -15.66 -0.86
C VAL A 313 -15.91 -15.46 -0.58
N LYS A 314 -16.31 -15.18 0.66
CA LYS A 314 -17.72 -14.91 0.99
C LYS A 314 -18.26 -13.63 0.33
N LEU A 315 -17.45 -12.57 0.28
CA LEU A 315 -17.86 -11.27 -0.27
C LEU A 315 -17.91 -11.27 -1.80
N LEU A 316 -17.04 -12.05 -2.45
CA LEU A 316 -16.79 -11.96 -3.88
C LEU A 316 -17.12 -13.25 -4.66
N GLY A 317 -17.29 -14.38 -3.98
CA GLY A 317 -17.67 -15.66 -4.58
C GLY A 317 -18.97 -15.59 -5.39
N PRO A 318 -20.07 -15.02 -4.87
CA PRO A 318 -21.31 -14.88 -5.63
C PRO A 318 -21.15 -14.02 -6.90
N LYS A 319 -20.31 -12.98 -6.84
CA LYS A 319 -20.01 -12.13 -8.00
C LYS A 319 -19.21 -12.89 -9.05
N GLN A 320 -18.27 -13.74 -8.63
CA GLN A 320 -17.48 -14.57 -9.51
C GLN A 320 -18.34 -15.60 -10.24
N GLU A 321 -19.19 -16.33 -9.53
CA GLU A 321 -20.11 -17.30 -10.15
C GLU A 321 -20.99 -16.60 -11.18
N THR A 322 -21.51 -15.42 -10.86
CA THR A 322 -22.34 -14.63 -11.78
C THR A 322 -21.58 -14.18 -13.03
N LEU A 323 -20.34 -13.68 -12.88
CA LEU A 323 -19.48 -13.26 -13.98
C LEU A 323 -19.03 -14.45 -14.85
N THR A 324 -18.66 -15.57 -14.22
CA THR A 324 -18.23 -16.78 -14.92
C THR A 324 -19.39 -17.36 -15.73
N ASN A 325 -20.60 -17.40 -15.15
CA ASN A 325 -21.82 -17.83 -15.84
C ASN A 325 -22.21 -16.86 -16.97
N SER A 326 -22.01 -15.56 -16.80
CA SER A 326 -22.28 -14.55 -17.84
C SER A 326 -21.31 -14.66 -19.02
N ASN A 327 -20.01 -14.80 -18.75
CA ASN A 327 -18.98 -14.99 -19.79
C ASN A 327 -19.18 -16.31 -20.53
N ALA A 328 -19.51 -17.39 -19.83
CA ALA A 328 -19.82 -18.68 -20.45
C ALA A 328 -21.05 -18.59 -21.38
N LYS A 329 -22.11 -17.87 -20.96
CA LYS A 329 -23.29 -17.63 -21.81
C LYS A 329 -22.95 -16.79 -23.06
N GLN A 330 -22.12 -15.75 -22.93
CA GLN A 330 -21.70 -14.94 -24.07
C GLN A 330 -20.86 -15.74 -25.07
N GLN A 331 -19.94 -16.58 -24.60
CA GLN A 331 -19.16 -17.47 -25.47
C GLN A 331 -20.05 -18.49 -26.20
N GLN A 332 -21.04 -19.07 -25.52
CA GLN A 332 -22.02 -19.96 -26.15
C GLN A 332 -22.85 -19.24 -27.22
N GLN A 333 -23.30 -18.00 -26.96
CA GLN A 333 -24.04 -17.19 -27.95
C GLN A 333 -23.18 -16.84 -29.17
N GLN A 334 -21.90 -16.50 -28.97
CA GLN A 334 -20.97 -16.27 -30.08
C GLN A 334 -20.78 -17.54 -30.92
N GLN A 335 -20.57 -18.70 -30.29
CA GLN A 335 -20.45 -19.96 -31.01
C GLN A 335 -21.72 -20.32 -31.81
N GLN A 336 -22.90 -20.11 -31.22
CA GLN A 336 -24.17 -20.31 -31.93
C GLN A 336 -24.32 -19.37 -33.13
N SER A 337 -23.94 -18.10 -32.99
CA SER A 337 -24.00 -17.14 -34.11
C SER A 337 -23.05 -17.53 -35.27
N ILE A 338 -21.86 -18.06 -34.97
CA ILE A 338 -20.92 -18.56 -35.97
C ILE A 338 -21.50 -19.77 -36.69
N ILE A 339 -22.11 -20.72 -35.96
CA ILE A 339 -22.74 -21.91 -36.56
C ILE A 339 -23.91 -21.50 -37.46
N ILE A 340 -24.75 -20.57 -37.04
CA ILE A 340 -25.88 -20.06 -37.83
C ILE A 340 -25.37 -19.39 -39.11
N ASN A 341 -24.35 -18.54 -39.02
CA ASN A 341 -23.77 -17.87 -40.18
C ASN A 341 -23.16 -18.87 -41.17
N ASN A 342 -22.44 -19.88 -40.70
CA ASN A 342 -21.88 -20.93 -41.55
C ASN A 342 -22.97 -21.78 -42.22
N ASN A 343 -24.04 -22.12 -41.51
CA ASN A 343 -25.18 -22.86 -42.08
C ASN A 343 -25.93 -22.03 -43.14
N ASN A 344 -26.09 -20.72 -42.91
CA ASN A 344 -26.70 -19.83 -43.90
C ASN A 344 -25.84 -19.71 -45.16
N LEU A 345 -24.51 -19.58 -45.01
CA LEU A 345 -23.57 -19.58 -46.14
C LEU A 345 -23.66 -20.87 -46.96
N LEU A 346 -23.66 -22.03 -46.30
CA LEU A 346 -23.81 -23.34 -46.95
C LEU A 346 -25.16 -23.49 -47.67
N GLN A 347 -26.25 -22.94 -47.12
CA GLN A 347 -27.55 -22.93 -47.80
C GLN A 347 -27.56 -22.00 -49.02
N THR A 348 -26.92 -20.83 -48.92
CA THR A 348 -26.77 -19.91 -50.05
C THR A 348 -25.96 -20.54 -51.18
N GLU A 349 -24.83 -21.18 -50.87
CA GLU A 349 -24.02 -21.92 -51.85
C GLU A 349 -24.79 -23.06 -52.51
N ASN A 350 -25.52 -23.86 -51.73
CA ASN A 350 -26.34 -24.96 -52.26
C ASN A 350 -27.49 -24.47 -53.15
N ASN A 351 -28.11 -23.32 -52.83
CA ASN A 351 -29.17 -22.73 -53.64
C ASN A 351 -28.62 -22.14 -54.96
N LEU A 352 -27.43 -21.52 -54.93
CA LEU A 352 -26.73 -21.07 -56.13
C LEU A 352 -26.39 -22.23 -57.06
N MET A 353 -25.84 -23.32 -56.53
CA MET A 353 -25.50 -24.52 -57.30
C MET A 353 -26.73 -25.18 -57.96
N ARG A 354 -27.91 -25.09 -57.33
CA ARG A 354 -29.19 -25.58 -57.88
C ARG A 354 -29.82 -24.66 -58.93
N GLN A 355 -29.43 -23.39 -58.99
CA GLN A 355 -29.91 -22.45 -60.02
C GLN A 355 -29.03 -22.46 -61.28
N THR A 356 -27.79 -22.97 -61.17
CA THR A 356 -26.83 -23.08 -62.28
C THR A 356 -26.80 -24.47 -62.94
N ALA A 357 -27.66 -25.39 -62.52
CA ALA A 357 -27.89 -26.71 -63.10
C ALA A 357 -29.30 -26.76 -63.68
#